data_AF-A0A1G4VQR2-F1
#
_entry.id   AF-A0A1G4VQR2-F1
#
_cell.length_a   1.000
_cell.length_b   1.000
_cell.length_c   1.000
_cell.angle_alpha   90.00
_cell.angle_beta   90.00
_cell.angle_gamma   90.00
#
_symmetry.space_group_name_H-M   'P 1'
#
loop_
_entity.id
_entity.type
_entity.pdbx_description
1 polymer ?
#
loop_
_entity_poly.entity_id
_entity_poly.type
_entity_poly.pdbx_seq_one_letter_code
_entity_poly.pdbx_strand_id
1 'polypeptide(L)'
;MKEVILSADGDSIVYLVPDVVADNLEEYCLEFCSNWLCNSPDAEKYRKGRILCYTERDFIDYLNVYAFPDYESKMVKNLGWTDLEENLPEEYKDYVYFNF
;
A
#
# COMPACT_ATOMS: atom_id res chain seq x y z
N MET A 1 5.02 -6.84 -13.56
CA MET A 1 4.64 -5.68 -12.76
C MET A 1 3.21 -5.31 -13.12
N LYS A 2 2.37 -5.00 -12.14
CA LYS A 2 0.95 -4.65 -12.31
C LYS A 2 0.62 -3.40 -11.50
N GLU A 3 -0.34 -2.64 -11.98
CA GLU A 3 -0.84 -1.47 -11.26
C GLU A 3 -1.93 -1.89 -10.27
N VAL A 4 -1.87 -1.29 -9.08
CA VAL A 4 -2.85 -1.44 -7.99
C VAL A 4 -3.15 -0.08 -7.41
N ILE A 5 -4.25 0.03 -6.69
CA ILE A 5 -4.65 1.26 -6.02
C ILE A 5 -4.59 1.06 -4.51
N LEU A 6 -3.89 1.97 -3.84
CA LEU A 6 -3.80 2.00 -2.40
C LEU A 6 -4.30 3.34 -1.89
N SER A 7 -5.01 3.30 -0.76
CA SER A 7 -5.35 4.48 0.03
C SER A 7 -5.20 4.20 1.52
N ALA A 8 -5.16 5.27 2.30
CA ALA A 8 -5.22 5.25 3.75
C ALA A 8 -6.14 6.42 4.17
N ASP A 9 -5.72 7.27 5.11
CA ASP A 9 -6.47 8.47 5.54
C ASP A 9 -6.53 9.60 4.49
N GLY A 10 -6.16 9.34 3.23
CA GLY A 10 -5.93 10.37 2.20
C GLY A 10 -6.32 9.93 0.79
N ASP A 11 -5.59 10.45 -0.20
CA ASP A 11 -5.86 10.19 -1.61
C ASP A 11 -5.69 8.72 -1.98
N SER A 12 -6.42 8.29 -3.02
CA SER A 12 -6.17 7.03 -3.70
C SER A 12 -5.04 7.18 -4.69
N ILE A 13 -4.02 6.33 -4.58
CA ILE A 13 -2.81 6.41 -5.39
C ILE A 13 -2.60 5.10 -6.15
N VAL A 14 -2.33 5.23 -7.44
CA VAL A 14 -1.92 4.12 -8.31
C VAL A 14 -0.44 3.84 -8.10
N TYR A 15 -0.12 2.61 -7.75
CA TYR A 15 1.23 2.09 -7.61
C TYR A 15 1.47 0.94 -8.59
N LEU A 16 2.67 0.92 -9.17
CA LEU A 16 3.17 -0.24 -9.91
C LEU A 16 3.90 -1.14 -8.91
N VAL A 17 3.50 -2.41 -8.81
CA VAL A 17 4.06 -3.40 -7.88
C VAL A 17 4.41 -4.71 -8.60
N PRO A 18 5.21 -5.62 -8.00
CA PRO A 18 5.42 -6.97 -8.52
C PRO A 18 4.11 -7.71 -8.76
N ASP A 19 4.07 -8.57 -9.78
CA ASP A 19 2.83 -9.28 -10.16
C ASP A 19 2.26 -10.11 -9.01
N VAL A 20 3.14 -10.78 -8.26
CA VAL A 20 2.78 -11.58 -7.08
C VAL A 20 2.19 -10.74 -5.95
N VAL A 21 2.60 -9.47 -5.81
CA VAL A 21 2.02 -8.55 -4.84
C VAL A 21 0.64 -8.15 -5.29
N ALA A 22 0.47 -7.75 -6.55
CA ALA A 22 -0.85 -7.38 -7.09
C ALA A 22 -1.85 -8.54 -7.01
N ASP A 23 -1.41 -9.76 -7.31
CA ASP A 23 -2.25 -10.96 -7.28
C ASP A 23 -2.63 -11.42 -5.85
N ASN A 24 -1.93 -10.92 -4.82
CA ASN A 24 -2.17 -11.24 -3.40
C ASN A 24 -2.16 -9.97 -2.52
N LEU A 25 -2.69 -8.86 -3.04
CA LEU A 25 -2.47 -7.53 -2.47
C LEU A 25 -2.88 -7.44 -0.99
N GLU A 26 -4.07 -7.93 -0.67
CA GLU A 26 -4.61 -7.93 0.68
C GLU A 26 -3.70 -8.68 1.67
N GLU A 27 -3.14 -9.83 1.29
CA GLU A 27 -2.24 -10.60 2.15
C GLU A 27 -0.97 -9.80 2.50
N TYR A 28 -0.35 -9.16 1.50
CA TYR A 28 0.83 -8.33 1.74
C TYR A 28 0.50 -7.07 2.56
N CYS A 29 -0.64 -6.43 2.31
CA CYS A 29 -1.09 -5.28 3.09
C CYS A 29 -1.34 -5.66 4.56
N LEU A 30 -2.00 -6.80 4.82
CA LEU A 30 -2.26 -7.31 6.17
C LEU A 30 -0.97 -7.72 6.88
N GLU A 31 -0.04 -8.39 6.18
CA GLU A 31 1.28 -8.74 6.72
C GLU A 31 2.05 -7.48 7.14
N PHE A 32 2.02 -6.43 6.31
CA PHE A 32 2.61 -5.14 6.65
C PHE A 32 1.96 -4.51 7.89
N CYS A 33 0.64 -4.27 7.87
CA CYS A 33 -0.02 -3.47 8.90
C CYS A 33 -0.25 -4.21 10.22
N SER A 34 -0.48 -5.53 10.16
CA SER A 34 -0.82 -6.35 11.34
C SER A 34 0.40 -7.04 11.96
N ASN A 35 1.40 -7.42 11.17
CA ASN A 35 2.57 -8.14 11.67
C ASN A 35 3.85 -7.29 11.66
N TRP A 36 4.31 -6.86 10.48
CA TRP A 36 5.61 -6.21 10.34
C TRP A 36 5.68 -4.90 11.15
N LEU A 37 4.67 -4.04 11.05
CA LEU A 37 4.60 -2.79 11.83
C LEU A 37 4.65 -3.05 13.34
N CYS A 38 4.06 -4.14 13.82
CA CYS A 38 3.95 -4.49 15.24
C CYS A 38 5.22 -5.15 15.82
N ASN A 39 5.94 -5.91 14.99
CA ASN A 39 7.01 -6.80 15.47
C ASN A 39 8.41 -6.42 14.99
N SER A 40 8.56 -5.75 13.85
CA SER A 40 9.87 -5.39 13.31
C SER A 40 10.55 -4.30 14.14
N PRO A 41 11.85 -4.41 14.50
CA PRO A 41 12.58 -3.31 15.11
C PRO A 41 12.68 -2.09 14.18
N ASP A 42 12.77 -2.30 12.87
CA ASP A 42 12.89 -1.22 11.88
C ASP A 42 11.58 -0.42 11.72
N ALA A 43 10.47 -0.96 12.23
CA ALA A 43 9.16 -0.32 12.24
C ALA A 43 8.87 0.51 13.49
N GLU A 44 9.82 0.62 14.45
CA GLU A 44 9.60 1.32 15.73
C GLU A 44 9.08 2.76 15.53
N LYS A 45 9.56 3.46 14.49
CA LYS A 45 9.16 4.83 14.17
C LYS A 45 7.64 5.01 13.96
N TYR A 46 6.94 3.96 13.53
CA TYR A 46 5.50 3.95 13.26
C TYR A 46 4.64 3.75 14.51
N ARG A 47 5.22 3.28 15.62
CA ARG A 47 4.50 3.01 16.87
C ARG A 47 4.40 4.27 17.74
N LYS A 48 3.27 4.95 17.69
CA LYS A 48 3.01 6.17 18.48
C LYS A 48 2.18 5.82 19.71
N GLY A 49 2.82 5.24 20.73
CA GLY A 49 2.13 4.78 21.93
C GLY A 49 1.27 3.55 21.62
N ARG A 50 -0.06 3.70 21.61
CA ARG A 50 -1.00 2.59 21.34
C ARG A 50 -1.54 2.55 19.91
N ILE A 51 -1.13 3.48 19.07
CA ILE A 51 -1.59 3.61 17.69
C ILE A 51 -0.41 3.44 16.73
N LEU A 52 -0.69 2.80 15.59
CA LEU A 52 0.21 2.76 14.44
C LEU A 52 -0.09 3.97 13.56
N CYS A 53 0.94 4.66 13.08
CA CYS A 53 0.82 5.82 12.21
C CYS A 53 1.71 5.60 10.99
N TYR A 54 1.09 5.34 9.84
CA TYR A 54 1.73 4.98 8.58
C TYR A 54 0.84 5.43 7.41
N THR A 55 1.37 5.36 6.20
CA THR A 55 0.70 5.69 4.94
C THR A 55 0.84 4.53 3.96
N GLU A 56 0.12 4.60 2.85
CA GLU A 56 0.29 3.65 1.74
C GLU A 56 1.71 3.71 1.14
N ARG A 57 2.39 4.86 1.21
CA ARG A 57 3.80 4.97 0.82
C ARG A 57 4.71 4.13 1.71
N ASP A 58 4.42 4.03 3.00
CA ASP A 58 5.23 3.22 3.92
C ASP A 58 5.13 1.72 3.60
N PHE A 59 3.97 1.26 3.11
CA PHE A 59 3.84 -0.09 2.57
C PHE A 59 4.72 -0.30 1.34
N ILE A 60 4.78 0.68 0.42
CA ILE A 60 5.64 0.61 -0.76
C ILE A 60 7.13 0.58 -0.36
N ASP A 61 7.53 1.40 0.60
CA ASP A 61 8.89 1.36 1.16
C ASP A 61 9.19 -0.01 1.79
N TYR A 62 8.23 -0.60 2.50
CA TYR A 62 8.35 -1.94 3.05
C TYR A 62 8.57 -2.99 1.94
N LEU A 63 7.79 -2.94 0.86
CA LEU A 63 7.97 -3.84 -0.28
C LEU A 63 9.38 -3.69 -0.87
N ASN A 64 9.82 -2.45 -1.10
CA ASN A 64 11.10 -2.17 -1.75
C ASN A 64 12.32 -2.50 -0.89
N VAL A 65 12.21 -2.45 0.43
CA VAL A 65 13.34 -2.70 1.33
C VAL A 65 13.40 -4.16 1.77
N TYR A 66 12.26 -4.78 2.04
CA TYR A 66 12.21 -6.07 2.75
C TYR A 66 11.66 -7.22 1.91
N ALA A 67 10.56 -7.00 1.17
CA ALA A 67 9.86 -8.10 0.49
C ALA A 67 10.38 -8.35 -0.94
N PHE A 68 10.68 -7.28 -1.69
CA PHE A 68 11.02 -7.31 -3.11
C PHE A 68 12.11 -6.29 -3.49
N PRO A 69 13.33 -6.37 -2.91
CA PRO A 69 14.38 -5.38 -3.16
C PRO A 69 14.87 -5.33 -4.61
N ASP A 70 14.72 -6.43 -5.36
CA ASP A 70 15.12 -6.50 -6.77
C ASP A 70 14.02 -6.03 -7.74
N TYR A 71 12.81 -5.75 -7.24
CA TYR A 71 11.64 -5.37 -8.05
C TYR A 71 10.95 -4.14 -7.47
N GLU A 72 11.49 -2.97 -7.83
CA GLU A 72 11.04 -1.68 -7.33
C GLU A 72 9.55 -1.43 -7.63
N SER A 73 8.78 -1.32 -6.54
CA SER A 73 7.44 -0.76 -6.51
C SER A 73 7.49 0.75 -6.49
N LYS A 74 6.61 1.44 -7.23
CA LYS A 74 6.67 2.90 -7.34
C LYS A 74 5.32 3.55 -7.62
N MET A 75 5.20 4.80 -7.20
CA MET A 75 4.04 5.64 -7.48
C MET A 75 3.94 5.91 -8.99
N VAL A 76 2.73 5.77 -9.53
CA VAL A 76 2.41 6.07 -10.93
C VAL A 76 1.59 7.36 -11.02
N LYS A 77 0.49 7.44 -10.25
CA LYS A 77 -0.47 8.55 -10.35
C LYS A 77 -1.26 8.72 -9.05
N ASN A 78 -1.51 9.96 -8.66
CA ASN A 78 -2.46 10.28 -7.59
C ASN A 78 -3.84 10.55 -8.23
N LEU A 79 -4.88 9.88 -7.74
CA LEU A 79 -6.26 10.02 -8.23
C LEU A 79 -7.09 11.02 -7.41
N GLY A 80 -6.53 11.54 -6.32
CA GLY A 80 -7.20 12.38 -5.33
C GLY A 80 -8.04 11.57 -4.35
N TRP A 81 -8.85 12.27 -3.56
CA TRP A 81 -9.86 11.65 -2.71
C TRP A 81 -10.95 10.98 -3.57
N THR A 82 -11.09 9.67 -3.44
CA THR A 82 -12.09 8.88 -4.20
C THR A 82 -13.19 8.31 -3.33
N ASP A 83 -13.32 8.77 -2.08
CA ASP A 83 -14.34 8.33 -1.13
C ASP A 83 -14.41 6.80 -0.98
N LEU A 84 -13.28 6.19 -0.59
CA LEU A 84 -13.13 4.74 -0.44
C LEU A 84 -13.60 3.98 -1.68
N GLU A 85 -12.93 4.19 -2.81
CA GLU A 85 -13.24 3.59 -4.13
C GLU A 85 -14.51 4.07 -4.85
N GLU A 86 -15.50 4.66 -4.16
CA GLU A 86 -16.82 5.00 -4.73
C GLU A 86 -16.76 5.96 -5.94
N ASN A 87 -15.78 6.86 -5.96
CA ASN A 87 -15.61 7.88 -6.98
C ASN A 87 -14.36 7.65 -7.86
N LEU A 88 -13.92 6.40 -8.00
CA LEU A 88 -12.81 6.08 -8.91
C LEU A 88 -13.14 6.44 -10.37
N PRO A 89 -12.18 7.00 -11.13
CA PRO A 89 -12.35 7.20 -12.57
C PRO A 89 -12.62 5.87 -13.28
N GLU A 90 -13.42 5.91 -14.35
CA GLU A 90 -13.87 4.71 -15.09
C GLU A 90 -12.72 3.78 -15.50
N GLU A 91 -11.57 4.36 -15.88
CA GLU A 91 -10.38 3.60 -16.31
C GLU A 91 -9.75 2.72 -15.20
N TYR A 92 -10.12 2.96 -13.93
CA TYR A 92 -9.55 2.29 -12.75
C TYR A 92 -10.57 1.42 -11.99
N LYS A 93 -11.83 1.34 -12.42
CA LYS A 93 -12.87 0.63 -11.66
C LYS A 93 -12.62 -0.86 -11.47
N ASP A 94 -11.90 -1.48 -12.39
CA ASP A 94 -11.56 -2.91 -12.33
C ASP A 94 -10.17 -3.17 -11.71
N TYR A 95 -9.49 -2.13 -11.20
CA TYR A 95 -8.18 -2.30 -10.57
C TYR A 95 -8.33 -2.89 -9.18
N VAL A 96 -7.35 -3.70 -8.78
CA VAL A 96 -7.27 -4.18 -7.39
C VAL A 96 -7.04 -2.97 -6.49
N TYR A 97 -7.93 -2.81 -5.51
CA TYR A 97 -7.95 -1.69 -4.57
C TYR A 97 -7.80 -2.21 -3.14
N PHE A 98 -7.02 -1.51 -2.32
CA PHE A 98 -6.95 -1.75 -0.89
C PHE A 98 -6.88 -0.43 -0.11
N ASN A 99 -7.76 -0.29 0.88
CA ASN A 99 -7.73 0.82 1.82
C ASN A 99 -7.21 0.35 3.19
N PHE A 100 -6.12 0.98 3.67
CA PHE A 100 -5.50 0.71 4.96
C PHE A 100 -6.29 1.24 6.17
#